data_AF-A0A447TMX6-F1
#
_entry.id   AF-A0A447TMX6-F1
#
_cell.length_a   1.000
_cell.length_b   1.000
_cell.length_c   1.000
_cell.angle_alpha   90.00
_cell.angle_beta   90.00
_cell.angle_gamma   90.00
#
_symmetry.space_group_name_H-M   'P 1'
#
loop_
_entity.id
_entity.type
_entity.pdbx_description
1 polymer ?
#
loop_
_entity_poly.entity_id
_entity_poly.type
_entity_poly.pdbx_seq_one_letter_code
_entity_poly.pdbx_strand_id
1 'polypeptide(L)' 'MFADIGERVEITHKASSRMTFANGALRSALWLKTKKNGLFDMRDVLGLDVL' A
#
# COMPACT_ATOMS: atom_id res chain seq x y z
N MET A 1 3.64 -2.78 -17.46
CA MET A 1 2.76 -3.12 -18.59
C MET A 1 3.04 -4.58 -18.93
N PHE A 2 1.99 -5.40 -18.94
CA PHE A 2 2.02 -6.79 -19.38
C PHE A 2 1.28 -6.85 -20.72
N ALA A 3 1.84 -7.50 -21.73
CA ALA A 3 1.25 -7.53 -23.07
C ALA A 3 1.50 -8.88 -23.74
N ASP A 4 0.50 -9.36 -24.46
CA ASP A 4 0.53 -10.56 -25.29
C ASP A 4 -0.25 -10.29 -26.60
N ILE A 5 -0.28 -11.25 -27.52
CA ILE A 5 -1.00 -11.13 -28.80
C ILE A 5 -2.49 -10.94 -28.52
N GLY A 6 -2.99 -9.75 -28.82
CA GLY A 6 -4.41 -9.41 -28.67
C GLY A 6 -4.80 -8.85 -27.30
N GLU A 7 -3.87 -8.73 -26.34
CA GLU A 7 -4.17 -8.16 -25.03
C GLU A 7 -3.07 -7.28 -24.43
N ARG A 8 -3.51 -6.36 -23.57
CA ARG A 8 -2.66 -5.43 -22.82
C ARG A 8 -3.24 -5.17 -21.44
N VAL A 9 -2.44 -5.39 -20.41
CA VAL A 9 -2.79 -5.09 -19.01
C VAL A 9 -1.81 -4.06 -18.44
N GLU A 10 -2.36 -2.98 -17.88
CA GLU A 10 -1.58 -1.91 -17.26
C GLU A 10 -2.05 -1.62 -15.84
N ILE A 11 -1.08 -1.55 -14.93
CA ILE A 11 -1.29 -1.11 -13.55
C ILE A 11 -0.50 0.17 -13.37
N THR A 12 -1.20 1.29 -13.17
CA THR A 12 -0.60 2.61 -12.98
C THR A 12 -1.25 3.31 -11.80
N HIS A 13 -0.44 3.82 -10.88
CA HIS A 13 -0.88 4.72 -9.81
C HIS A 13 -0.25 6.10 -10.03
N LYS A 14 -1.05 7.17 -9.92
CA LYS A 14 -0.60 8.56 -10.05
C LYS A 14 -0.99 9.31 -8.78
N ALA A 15 0.01 9.88 -8.10
CA ALA A 15 -0.21 10.73 -6.93
C ALA A 15 -0.16 12.21 -7.34
N SER A 16 -1.23 12.96 -7.05
CA SER A 16 -1.30 14.41 -7.30
C SER A 16 -0.64 15.24 -6.19
N SER A 17 -0.42 14.65 -5.01
CA SER A 17 0.16 15.31 -3.85
C SER A 17 0.89 14.32 -2.94
N ARG A 18 1.83 14.82 -2.15
CA ARG A 18 2.52 14.05 -1.10
C ARG A 18 1.60 13.71 0.09
N MET A 19 0.45 14.37 0.21
CA MET A 19 -0.50 14.15 1.31
C MET A 19 -0.97 12.69 1.39
N THR A 20 -1.08 11.97 0.28
CA THR A 20 -1.43 10.54 0.30
C THR A 20 -0.45 9.72 1.13
N PHE A 21 0.86 10.00 1.04
CA PHE A 21 1.88 9.30 1.82
C PHE A 21 1.86 9.71 3.29
N ALA A 22 1.67 11.01 3.58
CA ALA A 22 1.55 11.51 4.94
C ALA A 22 0.36 10.89 5.69
N ASN A 23 -0.79 10.79 5.02
CA ASN A 23 -1.98 10.13 5.56
C ASN A 23 -1.73 8.63 5.78
N GLY A 24 -0.99 7.97 4.89
CA GLY A 24 -0.56 6.58 5.07
C GLY A 24 0.35 6.38 6.30
N ALA A 25 1.29 7.28 6.52
CA ALA A 25 2.14 7.27 7.71
C ALA A 25 1.33 7.49 9.00
N LEU A 26 0.38 8.44 9.01
CA LEU A 26 -0.51 8.68 10.16
C LEU A 26 -1.38 7.45 10.44
N ARG A 27 -1.94 6.82 9.41
CA ARG A 27 -2.70 5.57 9.53
C ARG A 27 -1.83 4.47 10.15
N SER A 28 -0.58 4.34 9.71
CA SER A 28 0.38 3.36 10.25
C SER A 28 0.68 3.61 11.72
N ALA A 29 0.86 4.87 12.12
CA ALA A 29 1.08 5.24 13.52
C ALA A 29 -0.12 4.86 14.41
N LEU A 30 -1.35 5.10 13.95
CA LEU A 30 -2.57 4.68 14.66
C LEU A 30 -2.68 3.15 14.76
N TRP A 31 -2.37 2.43 13.68
CA TRP A 31 -2.39 0.97 13.64
C TRP A 31 -1.36 0.35 14.60
N LEU A 32 -0.16 0.95 14.72
CA LEU A 32 0.90 0.47 15.61
C LEU A 32 0.51 0.48 17.09
N LYS A 33 -0.46 1.31 17.50
CA LYS A 33 -0.90 1.45 18.91
C LYS A 33 -1.29 0.12 19.56
N THR A 34 -1.75 -0.86 18.80
CA THR A 34 -2.22 -2.16 19.31
C THR A 34 -1.25 -3.31 19.04
N LYS A 35 -0.08 -3.02 18.48
CA LYS A 35 0.92 -4.04 18.16
C LYS A 35 1.93 -4.18 19.29
N LYS A 36 2.46 -5.39 19.44
CA LYS A 36 3.51 -5.68 20.43
C LYS A 36 4.85 -5.16 19.90
N ASN A 37 5.71 -6.04 19.42
CA ASN A 37 6.99 -5.71 18.78
C ASN A 37 7.09 -6.49 17.47
N GLY A 38 7.71 -5.89 16.45
CA GLY A 38 7.89 -6.51 15.15
C GLY A 38 8.39 -5.49 14.13
N LEU A 39 8.84 -5.99 12.99
CA LEU A 39 9.05 -5.19 11.78
C LEU A 39 7.82 -5.35 10.91
N PHE A 40 7.20 -4.23 10.55
CA PHE A 40 5.96 -4.21 9.78
C PHE A 40 6.13 -3.36 8.53
N ASP A 41 5.34 -3.67 7.50
CA ASP A 41 5.23 -2.85 6.30
C ASP A 41 3.78 -2.39 6.05
N MET A 42 3.53 -1.75 4.91
CA MET A 42 2.19 -1.27 4.56
C MET A 42 1.21 -2.40 4.20
N ARG A 43 1.67 -3.60 3.86
CA ARG A 43 0.78 -4.76 3.65
C ARG A 43 0.17 -5.20 4.97
N ASP A 44 0.94 -5.22 6.06
CA ASP A 44 0.41 -5.49 7.41
C ASP A 44 -0.63 -4.44 7.83
N VAL A 45 -0.32 -3.16 7.60
CA VAL A 45 -1.20 -2.02 7.96
C VAL A 45 -2.51 -2.04 7.15
N LEU A 46 -2.44 -2.48 5.89
CA LEU A 46 -3.58 -2.54 4.98
C LEU A 46 -4.30 -3.90 4.99
N GLY A 47 -3.71 -4.93 5.60
CA GLY A 47 -4.23 -6.30 5.61
C GLY A 47 -4.19 -6.96 4.24
N LEU A 48 -3.14 -6.73 3.45
CA LEU A 48 -3.04 -7.21 2.06
C LEU A 48 -2.33 -8.57 1.92
N ASP A 49 -1.85 -9.17 3.01
CA ASP A 49 -1.17 -10.47 2.96
C ASP A 49 -2.13 -11.65 2.79
N VAL A 50 -3.43 -11.40 2.83
CA VAL A 50 -4.51 -12.39 2.63
C VAL A 50 -5.20 -12.27 1.28
N LEU A 51 -4.68 -11.43 0.37
CA LEU A 51 -5.16 -11.24 -1.00
C LEU A 51 -4.49 -12.23 -1.95
#